data_AF-A0A0G1CL28-F1
#
_entry.id   AF-A0A0G1CL28-F1
#
_cell.length_a   1.000
_cell.length_b   1.000
_cell.length_c   1.000
_cell.angle_alpha   90.00
_cell.angle_beta   90.00
_cell.angle_gamma   90.00
#
_symmetry.space_group_name_H-M   'P 1'
#
loop_
_entity.id
_entity.type
_entity.pdbx_description
1 polymer ?
#
loop_
_entity_poly.entity_id
_entity_poly.type
_entity_poly.pdbx_seq_one_letter_code
_entity_poly.pdbx_strand_id
1 'polypeptide(L)'
;MRFFTSFLTLVVLLLCVFFAFSYFDSKYLLVATDAEYAKNTGTQLLELFLIVSIAAAMFLSLLIYSVLSTQNAARRMAYAISKDMSFSKEQFRRFYELSPVPYLLISPKGTITRPNKASLRFFGRTEEDLIDKNIFSFLSLPEHSEKIMRYKDSAERRIPVEQKEVQVLLDSKELRWALLSIEDITTPGSHEHNCLVTLVDIHEQKELERIKTEFLSLASHQTPYSISLE
;
A
#
# COMPACT_ATOMS: atom_id res chain seq x y z
N MET A 1 -21.18 -6.04 25.28
CA MET A 1 -22.60 -5.87 24.89
C MET A 1 -23.25 -7.17 24.38
N ARG A 2 -22.65 -7.93 23.43
CA ARG A 2 -23.20 -9.21 22.91
C ARG A 2 -23.32 -10.38 23.91
N PHE A 3 -22.47 -10.42 24.94
CA PHE A 3 -22.56 -11.43 26.01
C PHE A 3 -23.78 -11.22 26.90
N PHE A 4 -24.11 -9.96 27.20
CA PHE A 4 -25.23 -9.59 28.06
C PHE A 4 -26.58 -9.94 27.41
N THR A 5 -26.71 -9.73 26.10
CA THR A 5 -27.93 -10.08 25.35
C THR A 5 -28.15 -11.59 25.30
N SER A 6 -27.08 -12.38 25.17
CA SER A 6 -27.17 -13.86 25.11
C SER A 6 -27.51 -14.48 26.48
N PHE A 7 -26.99 -13.91 27.56
CA PHE A 7 -27.32 -14.31 28.93
C PHE A 7 -28.76 -13.98 29.27
N LEU A 8 -29.22 -12.76 28.94
CA LEU A 8 -30.59 -12.33 29.19
C LEU A 8 -31.61 -13.21 28.44
N THR A 9 -31.30 -13.61 27.20
CA THR A 9 -32.17 -14.53 26.43
C THR A 9 -32.26 -15.92 27.04
N LEU A 10 -31.16 -16.44 27.60
CA LEU A 10 -31.15 -17.75 28.27
C LEU A 10 -32.03 -17.71 29.52
N VAL A 11 -31.94 -16.64 30.31
CA VAL A 11 -32.74 -16.45 31.53
C VAL A 11 -34.22 -16.32 31.19
N VAL A 12 -34.58 -15.56 30.16
CA VAL A 12 -35.98 -15.44 29.70
C VAL A 12 -36.54 -16.79 29.25
N LEU A 13 -35.75 -17.58 28.51
CA LEU A 13 -36.18 -18.89 28.04
C LEU A 13 -36.37 -19.89 29.20
N LEU A 14 -35.47 -19.88 30.18
CA LEU A 14 -35.60 -20.69 31.40
C LEU A 14 -36.82 -20.28 32.24
N LEU A 15 -37.11 -18.98 32.35
CA LEU A 15 -38.30 -18.48 33.03
C LEU A 15 -39.58 -18.91 32.29
N CYS A 16 -39.62 -18.83 30.97
CA CYS A 16 -40.77 -19.30 30.19
C CYS A 16 -41.03 -20.80 30.40
N VAL A 17 -39.98 -21.62 30.40
CA VAL A 17 -40.09 -23.07 30.67
C VAL A 17 -40.58 -23.33 32.10
N PHE A 18 -40.04 -22.60 33.08
CA PHE A 18 -40.46 -22.72 34.48
C PHE A 18 -41.93 -22.34 34.69
N PHE A 19 -42.38 -21.22 34.12
CA PHE A 19 -43.78 -20.80 34.19
C PHE A 19 -44.72 -21.77 33.46
N ALA A 20 -44.32 -22.33 32.33
CA ALA A 20 -45.10 -23.35 31.62
C ALA A 20 -45.24 -24.64 32.46
N PHE A 21 -44.17 -25.07 33.13
CA PHE A 21 -44.18 -26.22 34.03
C PHE A 21 -45.08 -26.00 35.24
N SER A 22 -44.96 -24.84 35.90
CA SER A 22 -45.80 -24.46 37.05
C SER A 22 -47.29 -24.34 36.69
N TYR A 23 -47.60 -23.84 35.49
CA TYR A 23 -48.98 -23.77 34.98
C TYR A 23 -49.57 -25.17 34.71
N PHE A 24 -48.76 -26.09 34.19
CA PHE A 24 -49.18 -27.48 33.94
C PHE A 24 -49.47 -28.23 35.25
N ASP A 25 -48.57 -28.10 36.23
CA ASP A 25 -48.71 -28.73 37.55
C ASP A 25 -49.99 -28.27 38.27
N SER A 26 -50.30 -26.96 38.21
CA SER A 26 -51.50 -26.38 38.83
C SER A 26 -52.83 -26.87 38.24
N LYS A 27 -52.87 -27.35 36.99
CA LYS A 27 -54.11 -27.77 36.30
C LYS A 27 -54.25 -29.29 36.15
N TYR A 28 -53.24 -30.05 36.54
CA TYR A 28 -53.20 -31.51 36.38
C TYR A 28 -54.36 -32.24 37.08
N LEU A 29 -54.72 -31.82 38.31
CA LEU A 29 -55.82 -32.40 39.09
C LEU A 29 -57.22 -32.17 38.50
N LEU A 30 -57.44 -31.03 37.82
CA LEU A 30 -58.73 -30.67 37.19
C LEU A 30 -58.93 -31.36 35.84
N VAL A 31 -57.84 -31.58 35.10
CA VAL A 31 -57.84 -32.37 33.85
C VAL A 31 -58.11 -33.86 34.13
N ALA A 32 -57.66 -34.39 35.27
CA ALA A 32 -57.88 -35.78 35.64
C ALA A 32 -59.32 -36.11 36.09
N THR A 33 -60.13 -35.10 36.40
CA THR A 33 -61.47 -35.26 37.01
C THR A 33 -62.63 -34.92 36.06
N ASP A 34 -62.40 -34.12 35.01
CA ASP A 34 -63.42 -33.73 34.03
C ASP A 34 -62.90 -33.85 32.58
N ALA A 35 -63.56 -34.70 31.78
CA ALA A 35 -63.18 -34.99 30.40
C ALA A 35 -63.38 -33.80 29.45
N GLU A 36 -64.37 -32.94 29.71
CA GLU A 36 -64.63 -31.75 28.88
C GLU A 36 -63.57 -30.68 29.17
N TYR A 37 -63.21 -30.52 30.44
CA TYR A 37 -62.11 -29.65 30.88
C TYR A 37 -60.75 -30.13 30.36
N ALA A 38 -60.50 -31.43 30.35
CA ALA A 38 -59.29 -32.04 29.81
C ALA A 38 -59.12 -31.75 28.31
N LYS A 39 -60.20 -31.89 27.54
CA LYS A 39 -60.20 -31.65 26.10
C LYS A 39 -59.91 -30.18 25.77
N ASN A 40 -60.56 -29.24 26.46
CA ASN A 40 -60.34 -27.80 26.24
C ASN A 40 -58.94 -27.35 26.68
N THR A 41 -58.42 -27.90 27.76
CA THR A 41 -57.05 -27.61 28.23
C THR A 41 -56.01 -28.16 27.25
N GLY A 42 -56.23 -29.36 26.70
CA GLY A 42 -55.36 -29.96 25.68
C GLY A 42 -55.30 -29.15 24.38
N THR A 43 -56.43 -28.62 23.89
CA THR A 43 -56.46 -27.77 22.69
C THR A 43 -55.75 -26.44 22.91
N GLN A 44 -55.96 -25.78 24.07
CA GLN A 44 -55.26 -24.54 24.42
C GLN A 44 -53.74 -24.71 24.52
N LEU A 45 -53.29 -25.84 25.07
CA LEU A 45 -51.86 -26.17 25.12
C LEU A 45 -51.28 -26.35 23.72
N LEU A 46 -51.98 -27.07 22.84
CA LEU A 46 -51.53 -27.29 21.47
C LEU A 46 -51.42 -25.98 20.67
N GLU A 47 -52.38 -25.07 20.82
CA GLU A 47 -52.34 -23.72 20.23
C GLU A 47 -51.15 -22.90 20.74
N LEU A 48 -50.90 -22.93 22.06
CA LEU A 48 -49.75 -22.25 22.66
C LEU A 48 -48.42 -22.78 22.12
N PHE A 49 -48.28 -24.11 22.02
CA PHE A 49 -47.08 -24.73 21.45
C PHE A 49 -46.84 -24.28 20.00
N LEU A 50 -47.88 -24.26 19.16
CA LEU A 50 -47.77 -23.80 17.77
C LEU A 50 -47.30 -22.34 17.70
N ILE A 51 -47.88 -21.45 18.49
CA ILE A 51 -47.50 -20.02 18.53
C ILE A 51 -46.04 -19.86 18.96
N VAL A 52 -45.62 -20.57 20.02
CA VAL A 52 -44.24 -20.52 20.53
C VAL A 52 -43.25 -21.06 19.51
N SER A 53 -43.57 -22.18 18.83
CA SER A 53 -42.71 -22.74 17.79
C SER A 53 -42.54 -21.81 16.60
N ILE A 54 -43.62 -21.15 16.15
CA ILE A 54 -43.55 -20.16 15.06
C ILE A 54 -42.71 -18.96 15.49
N ALA A 55 -42.94 -18.43 16.69
CA ALA A 55 -42.18 -17.31 17.23
C ALA A 55 -40.68 -17.63 17.35
N ALA A 56 -40.35 -18.83 17.83
CA ALA A 56 -38.98 -19.32 17.94
C ALA A 56 -38.30 -19.45 16.56
N ALA A 57 -39.02 -19.98 15.56
CA ALA A 57 -38.51 -20.09 14.19
C ALA A 57 -38.26 -18.72 13.54
N MET A 58 -39.19 -17.76 13.71
CA MET A 58 -39.02 -16.39 13.24
C MET A 58 -37.81 -15.72 13.89
N PHE A 59 -37.63 -15.91 15.21
CA PHE A 59 -36.50 -15.37 15.94
C PHE A 59 -35.17 -15.99 15.48
N LEU A 60 -35.12 -17.31 15.31
CA LEU A 60 -33.93 -18.02 14.81
C LEU A 60 -33.57 -17.55 13.41
N SER A 61 -34.55 -17.39 12.52
CA SER A 61 -34.35 -16.84 11.17
C SER A 61 -33.77 -15.43 11.21
N LEU A 62 -34.27 -14.57 12.10
CA LEU A 62 -33.74 -13.21 12.29
C LEU A 62 -32.29 -13.20 12.78
N LEU A 63 -31.94 -14.10 13.72
CA LEU A 63 -30.57 -14.25 14.20
C LEU A 63 -29.63 -14.71 13.09
N ILE A 64 -30.02 -15.73 12.31
CA ILE A 64 -29.25 -16.22 11.16
C ILE A 64 -29.05 -15.09 10.14
N TYR A 65 -30.11 -14.36 9.80
CA TYR A 65 -30.04 -13.22 8.88
C TYR A 65 -29.09 -12.13 9.38
N SER A 66 -29.15 -11.77 10.66
CA SER A 66 -28.26 -10.78 11.29
C SER A 66 -26.79 -11.19 11.21
N VAL A 67 -26.48 -12.46 11.52
CA VAL A 67 -25.11 -13.00 11.43
C VAL A 67 -24.63 -13.00 9.98
N LEU A 68 -25.43 -13.49 9.03
CA LEU A 68 -25.06 -13.51 7.61
C LEU A 68 -24.85 -12.10 7.06
N SER A 69 -25.72 -11.16 7.41
CA SER A 69 -25.62 -9.76 7.00
C SER A 69 -24.30 -9.13 7.46
N THR A 70 -23.91 -9.34 8.72
CA THR A 70 -22.64 -8.81 9.26
C THR A 70 -21.41 -9.46 8.62
N GLN A 71 -21.41 -10.76 8.37
CA GLN A 71 -20.30 -11.44 7.69
C GLN A 71 -20.15 -11.00 6.23
N ASN A 72 -21.26 -10.83 5.52
CA ASN A 72 -21.23 -10.38 4.13
C ASN A 72 -20.68 -8.95 4.00
N ALA A 73 -21.05 -8.05 4.92
CA ALA A 73 -20.48 -6.71 4.96
C ALA A 73 -18.96 -6.74 5.21
N ALA A 74 -18.50 -7.53 6.19
CA ALA A 74 -17.08 -7.66 6.50
C ALA A 74 -16.26 -8.23 5.31
N ARG A 75 -16.79 -9.26 4.63
CA ARG A 75 -16.14 -9.84 3.43
C ARG A 75 -16.06 -8.84 2.28
N ARG A 76 -17.11 -8.05 2.05
CA ARG A 76 -17.12 -7.01 1.00
C ARG A 76 -16.09 -5.92 1.30
N MET A 77 -15.98 -5.49 2.55
CA MET A 77 -14.96 -4.51 2.96
C MET A 77 -13.55 -5.06 2.76
N ALA A 78 -13.27 -6.29 3.22
CA ALA A 78 -11.97 -6.92 3.04
C ALA A 78 -11.61 -7.08 1.54
N TYR A 79 -12.59 -7.48 0.71
CA TYR A 79 -12.41 -7.56 -0.74
C TYR A 79 -12.14 -6.19 -1.37
N ALA A 80 -12.89 -5.15 -0.98
CA ALA A 80 -12.70 -3.79 -1.49
C ALA A 80 -11.33 -3.24 -1.12
N ILE A 81 -10.90 -3.38 0.14
CA ILE A 81 -9.56 -2.96 0.61
C ILE A 81 -8.47 -3.72 -0.14
N SER A 82 -8.59 -5.04 -0.27
CA SER A 82 -7.61 -5.84 -1.00
C SER A 82 -7.53 -5.43 -2.47
N LYS A 83 -8.68 -5.20 -3.11
CA LYS A 83 -8.75 -4.80 -4.52
C LYS A 83 -8.15 -3.41 -4.72
N ASP A 84 -8.48 -2.45 -3.87
CA ASP A 84 -7.97 -1.08 -3.92
C ASP A 84 -6.45 -1.04 -3.68
N MET A 85 -5.96 -1.84 -2.72
CA MET A 85 -4.54 -2.03 -2.46
C MET A 85 -3.81 -2.62 -3.67
N SER A 86 -4.37 -3.67 -4.29
CA SER A 86 -3.79 -4.28 -5.49
C SER A 86 -3.79 -3.32 -6.68
N PHE A 87 -4.87 -2.54 -6.85
CA PHE A 87 -4.99 -1.55 -7.92
C PHE A 87 -3.96 -0.42 -7.76
N SER A 88 -3.83 0.12 -6.54
CA SER A 88 -2.86 1.17 -6.23
C SER A 88 -1.41 0.69 -6.43
N LYS A 89 -1.10 -0.55 -6.00
CA LYS A 89 0.22 -1.17 -6.23
C LYS A 89 0.53 -1.36 -7.71
N GLU A 90 -0.45 -1.82 -8.49
CA GLU A 90 -0.26 -2.02 -9.93
C GLU A 90 -0.08 -0.69 -10.66
N GLN A 91 -0.85 0.34 -10.29
CA GLN A 91 -0.66 1.67 -10.84
C GLN A 91 0.72 2.22 -10.51
N PHE A 92 1.14 2.18 -9.25
CA PHE A 92 2.48 2.60 -8.85
C PHE A 92 3.57 1.86 -9.63
N ARG A 93 3.46 0.53 -9.73
CA ARG A 93 4.39 -0.30 -10.51
C ARG A 93 4.46 0.18 -11.96
N ARG A 94 3.32 0.44 -12.61
CA ARG A 94 3.29 0.93 -13.98
C ARG A 94 3.91 2.31 -14.13
N PHE A 95 3.61 3.26 -13.25
CA PHE A 95 4.22 4.59 -13.28
C PHE A 95 5.73 4.52 -13.10
N TYR A 96 6.20 3.72 -12.14
CA TYR A 96 7.61 3.51 -11.89
C TYR A 96 8.32 2.88 -13.10
N GLU A 97 7.78 1.77 -13.64
CA GLU A 97 8.38 1.01 -14.75
C GLU A 97 8.34 1.73 -16.09
N LEU A 98 7.27 2.47 -16.37
CA LEU A 98 7.05 3.15 -17.65
C LEU A 98 7.52 4.61 -17.65
N SER A 99 8.01 5.12 -16.51
CA SER A 99 8.60 6.45 -16.45
C SER A 99 9.73 6.59 -17.48
N PRO A 100 9.81 7.74 -18.18
CA PRO A 100 10.95 8.02 -19.07
C PRO A 100 12.22 8.35 -18.28
N VAL A 101 12.11 8.69 -17.00
CA VAL A 101 13.25 9.06 -16.16
C VAL A 101 13.87 7.81 -15.53
N PRO A 102 15.21 7.65 -15.60
CA PRO A 102 15.93 6.61 -14.89
C PRO A 102 15.72 6.67 -13.39
N TYR A 103 15.02 5.66 -12.85
CA TYR A 103 14.78 5.50 -11.42
C TYR A 103 15.43 4.23 -10.91
N LEU A 104 16.02 4.32 -9.73
CA LEU A 104 16.59 3.21 -8.99
C LEU A 104 16.11 3.29 -7.55
N LEU A 105 15.56 2.21 -7.03
CA LEU A 105 15.44 2.02 -5.60
C LEU A 105 16.74 1.44 -5.08
N ILE A 106 17.28 2.03 -4.03
CA ILE A 106 18.50 1.58 -3.37
C ILE A 106 18.26 1.40 -1.87
N SER A 107 19.05 0.51 -1.26
CA SER A 107 19.20 0.46 0.19
C SER A 107 19.99 1.69 0.68
N PRO A 108 20.01 1.98 2.00
CA PRO A 108 20.79 3.11 2.54
C PRO A 108 22.29 3.00 2.23
N LYS A 109 22.80 1.77 2.05
CA LYS A 109 24.21 1.52 1.69
C LYS A 109 24.50 1.79 0.21
N GLY A 110 23.50 2.15 -0.60
CA GLY A 110 23.62 2.35 -2.04
C GLY A 110 23.46 1.09 -2.88
N THR A 111 23.04 -0.04 -2.28
CA THR A 111 22.79 -1.27 -3.05
C THR A 111 21.50 -1.13 -3.84
N ILE A 112 21.55 -1.28 -5.16
CA ILE A 112 20.38 -1.21 -6.03
C ILE A 112 19.49 -2.42 -5.74
N THR A 113 18.25 -2.16 -5.34
CA THR A 113 17.25 -3.18 -5.06
C THR A 113 16.27 -3.34 -6.22
N ARG A 114 15.97 -2.24 -6.92
CA ARG A 114 15.10 -2.27 -8.11
C ARG A 114 15.44 -1.14 -9.07
N PRO A 115 15.85 -1.46 -10.31
CA PRO A 115 15.86 -0.52 -11.42
C PRO A 115 14.51 -0.45 -12.13
N ASN A 116 14.14 0.71 -12.69
CA ASN A 116 13.05 0.79 -13.68
C ASN A 116 13.55 0.61 -15.11
N LYS A 117 12.66 0.40 -16.09
CA LYS A 117 13.06 0.24 -17.51
C LYS A 117 13.88 1.39 -18.08
N ALA A 118 13.64 2.64 -17.66
CA ALA A 118 14.44 3.77 -18.12
C ALA A 118 15.88 3.70 -17.63
N SER A 119 16.11 3.25 -16.40
CA SER A 119 17.46 3.04 -15.88
C SER A 119 18.19 1.92 -16.63
N LEU A 120 17.52 0.82 -16.96
CA LEU A 120 18.12 -0.24 -17.78
C LEU A 120 18.61 0.29 -19.14
N ARG A 121 17.77 1.10 -19.81
CA ARG A 121 18.13 1.75 -21.08
C ARG A 121 19.27 2.76 -20.91
N PHE A 122 19.25 3.56 -19.84
CA PHE A 122 20.27 4.56 -19.57
C PHE A 122 21.64 3.92 -19.34
N PHE A 123 21.72 2.88 -18.49
CA PHE A 123 22.97 2.16 -18.22
C PHE A 123 23.41 1.24 -19.37
N GLY A 124 22.48 0.84 -20.23
CA GLY A 124 22.72 -0.18 -21.27
C GLY A 124 22.91 -1.57 -20.68
N ARG A 125 22.28 -1.87 -19.54
CA ARG A 125 22.47 -3.09 -18.74
C ARG A 125 21.14 -3.80 -18.48
N THR A 126 21.20 -5.10 -18.21
CA THR A 126 20.00 -5.82 -17.77
C THR A 126 19.69 -5.57 -16.30
N GLU A 127 18.50 -5.99 -15.86
CA GLU A 127 18.11 -5.88 -14.46
C GLU A 127 19.05 -6.68 -13.55
N GLU A 128 19.44 -7.89 -13.98
CA GLU A 128 20.35 -8.77 -13.25
C GLU A 128 21.76 -8.19 -13.09
N ASP A 129 22.20 -7.36 -14.03
CA ASP A 129 23.50 -6.69 -13.98
C ASP A 129 23.54 -5.51 -12.98
N LEU A 130 22.38 -4.92 -12.69
CA LEU A 130 22.25 -3.75 -11.82
C LEU A 130 21.83 -4.12 -10.39
N ILE A 131 20.95 -5.11 -10.21
CA ILE A 131 20.52 -5.57 -8.89
C ILE A 131 21.74 -6.01 -8.07
N ASP A 132 21.70 -5.71 -6.77
CA ASP A 132 22.74 -5.99 -5.79
C ASP A 132 24.09 -5.29 -6.05
N LYS A 133 24.20 -4.45 -7.09
CA LYS A 133 25.35 -3.58 -7.30
C LYS A 133 25.20 -2.28 -6.53
N ASN A 134 26.33 -1.65 -6.24
CA ASN A 134 26.34 -0.36 -5.57
C ASN A 134 26.21 0.76 -6.61
N ILE A 135 25.20 1.63 -6.50
CA ILE A 135 25.00 2.72 -7.47
C ILE A 135 26.21 3.66 -7.54
N PHE A 136 26.89 3.88 -6.41
CA PHE A 136 28.03 4.80 -6.33
C PHE A 136 29.27 4.29 -7.07
N SER A 137 29.36 2.99 -7.41
CA SER A 137 30.46 2.47 -8.23
C SER A 137 30.33 2.78 -9.71
N PHE A 138 29.14 3.18 -10.17
CA PHE A 138 28.91 3.63 -11.55
C PHE A 138 29.19 5.12 -11.72
N LEU A 139 29.34 5.87 -10.62
CA LEU A 139 29.66 7.28 -10.67
C LEU A 139 31.16 7.46 -10.85
N SER A 140 31.55 8.19 -11.89
CA SER A 140 32.89 8.74 -12.05
C SER A 140 32.82 10.23 -11.75
N LEU A 141 33.69 10.73 -10.88
CA LEU A 141 33.82 12.16 -10.65
C LEU A 141 35.26 12.55 -10.95
N PRO A 142 35.48 13.55 -11.83
CA PRO A 142 36.82 14.06 -12.12
C PRO A 142 37.60 14.53 -10.86
N GLU A 143 36.90 14.86 -9.78
CA GLU A 143 37.46 15.47 -8.55
C GLU A 143 37.46 14.53 -7.32
N HIS A 144 37.92 13.28 -7.47
CA HIS A 144 38.18 12.33 -6.35
C HIS A 144 36.96 11.73 -5.62
N SER A 145 37.26 10.62 -4.91
CA SER A 145 36.38 9.75 -4.12
C SER A 145 35.61 10.44 -2.98
N GLU A 146 36.02 11.64 -2.55
CA GLU A 146 35.40 12.34 -1.41
C GLU A 146 33.96 12.75 -1.68
N LYS A 147 33.64 13.25 -2.88
CA LYS A 147 32.25 13.61 -3.24
C LYS A 147 31.34 12.39 -3.30
N ILE A 148 31.85 11.26 -3.81
CA ILE A 148 31.12 9.99 -3.84
C ILE A 148 30.84 9.53 -2.40
N MET A 149 31.84 9.64 -1.51
CA MET A 149 31.67 9.32 -0.09
C MET A 149 30.61 10.22 0.57
N ARG A 150 30.55 11.50 0.22
CA ARG A 150 29.50 12.41 0.72
C ARG A 150 28.10 12.00 0.26
N TYR A 151 27.92 11.56 -0.98
CA TYR A 151 26.61 11.09 -1.45
C TYR A 151 26.21 9.78 -0.78
N LYS A 152 27.16 8.88 -0.56
CA LYS A 152 26.94 7.66 0.22
C LYS A 152 26.52 7.98 1.66
N ASP A 153 27.26 8.84 2.35
CA ASP A 153 26.94 9.27 3.71
C ASP A 153 25.59 10.02 3.77
N SER A 154 25.25 10.79 2.74
CA SER A 154 23.93 11.45 2.64
C SER A 154 22.80 10.43 2.51
N ALA A 155 22.96 9.39 1.68
CA ALA A 155 21.99 8.31 1.56
C ALA A 155 21.83 7.53 2.89
N GLU A 156 22.95 7.23 3.57
CA GLU A 156 22.92 6.55 4.87
C GLU A 156 22.26 7.41 5.97
N ARG A 157 22.50 8.72 5.97
CA ARG A 157 21.94 9.68 6.93
C ARG A 157 20.57 10.23 6.55
N ARG A 158 19.98 9.79 5.44
CA ARG A 158 18.68 10.26 4.92
C ARG A 158 18.65 11.77 4.68
N ILE A 159 19.78 12.32 4.24
CA ILE A 159 19.90 13.72 3.83
C ILE A 159 19.62 13.76 2.33
N PRO A 160 18.60 14.51 1.87
CA PRO A 160 18.28 14.59 0.46
C PRO A 160 19.44 15.21 -0.32
N VAL A 161 19.72 14.63 -1.48
CA VAL A 161 20.67 15.18 -2.45
C VAL A 161 19.85 15.61 -3.65
N GLU A 162 19.90 16.89 -3.99
CA GLU A 162 19.12 17.43 -5.11
C GLU A 162 20.04 17.91 -6.23
N GLN A 163 19.75 17.42 -7.45
CA GLN A 163 20.28 17.91 -8.73
C GLN A 163 21.80 18.12 -8.75
N LYS A 164 22.56 17.12 -8.32
CA LYS A 164 24.03 17.18 -8.38
C LYS A 164 24.52 16.63 -9.71
N GLU A 165 25.31 17.43 -10.41
CA GLU A 165 25.97 17.00 -11.63
C GLU A 165 27.03 15.94 -11.32
N VAL A 166 26.86 14.77 -11.93
CA VAL A 166 27.78 13.64 -11.82
C VAL A 166 28.07 13.08 -13.21
N GLN A 167 29.22 12.43 -13.39
CA GLN A 167 29.43 11.60 -14.57
C GLN A 167 29.10 10.15 -14.24
N VAL A 168 28.36 9.50 -15.12
CA VAL A 168 27.96 8.10 -14.97
C VAL A 168 28.67 7.28 -16.04
N LEU A 169 29.30 6.19 -15.62
CA LEU A 169 29.93 5.23 -16.50
C LEU A 169 28.89 4.23 -17.02
N LEU A 170 28.67 4.26 -18.33
CA LEU A 170 27.77 3.33 -19.02
C LEU A 170 28.46 2.00 -19.36
N ASP A 171 27.67 1.00 -19.77
CA ASP A 171 28.22 -0.27 -20.22
C ASP A 171 29.13 -0.14 -21.45
N SER A 172 28.78 0.80 -22.35
CA SER A 172 29.58 1.19 -23.52
C SER A 172 30.95 1.79 -23.18
N LYS A 173 31.29 1.96 -21.89
CA LYS A 173 32.46 2.67 -21.37
C LYS A 173 32.46 4.18 -21.63
N GLU A 174 31.35 4.72 -22.10
CA GLU A 174 31.15 6.17 -22.23
C GLU A 174 30.82 6.80 -20.87
N LEU A 175 31.28 8.03 -20.67
CA LEU A 175 30.89 8.87 -19.53
C LEU A 175 29.80 9.84 -19.97
N ARG A 176 28.63 9.76 -19.33
CA ARG A 176 27.51 10.68 -19.55
C ARG A 176 27.32 11.60 -18.35
N TRP A 177 26.98 12.87 -18.61
CA TRP A 177 26.63 13.80 -17.54
C TRP A 177 25.19 13.56 -17.13
N ALA A 178 24.95 13.40 -15.83
CA ALA A 178 23.61 13.23 -15.28
C ALA A 178 23.42 14.10 -14.04
N LEU A 179 22.18 14.53 -13.80
CA LEU A 179 21.75 15.09 -12.54
C LEU A 179 21.33 13.95 -11.61
N LEU A 180 22.09 13.79 -10.53
CA LEU A 180 21.81 12.87 -9.44
C LEU A 180 20.92 13.56 -8.41
N SER A 181 19.77 12.96 -8.13
CA SER A 181 19.01 13.23 -6.91
C SER A 181 18.79 11.94 -6.11
N ILE A 182 18.85 12.05 -4.78
CA ILE A 182 18.64 10.96 -3.83
C ILE A 182 17.60 11.44 -2.82
N GLU A 183 16.47 10.75 -2.77
CA GLU A 183 15.36 11.04 -1.86
C GLU A 183 15.01 9.82 -1.02
N ASP A 184 14.70 10.02 0.27
CA ASP A 184 14.18 8.95 1.12
C ASP A 184 12.68 8.77 0.85
N ILE A 185 12.27 7.54 0.51
CA ILE A 185 10.87 7.17 0.28
C ILE A 185 10.35 6.17 1.33
N THR A 186 11.08 6.02 2.44
CA THR A 186 10.72 5.11 3.52
C THR A 186 9.34 5.48 4.10
N THR A 187 8.42 4.52 4.11
CA THR A 187 7.12 4.68 4.77
C THR A 187 7.32 4.84 6.29
N PRO A 188 6.65 5.81 6.95
CA PRO A 188 6.71 5.96 8.40
C PRO A 188 6.34 4.65 9.12
N GLY A 189 7.24 4.14 9.95
CA GLY A 189 7.06 2.87 10.68
C GLY A 189 7.55 1.61 9.95
N SER A 190 8.06 1.72 8.72
CA SER A 190 8.74 0.62 8.03
C SER A 190 10.18 0.47 8.53
N HIS A 191 10.62 -0.78 8.73
CA HIS A 191 12.03 -1.11 8.94
C HIS A 191 12.83 -1.20 7.63
N GLU A 192 12.14 -1.26 6.48
CA GLU A 192 12.78 -1.24 5.17
C GLU A 192 13.04 0.21 4.74
N HIS A 193 14.30 0.60 4.80
CA HIS A 193 14.77 1.88 4.30
C HIS A 193 15.05 1.78 2.81
N ASN A 194 14.36 2.58 2.02
CA ASN A 194 14.54 2.64 0.58
C ASN A 194 14.73 4.10 0.17
N CYS A 195 15.78 4.35 -0.60
CA CYS A 195 15.99 5.65 -1.24
C CYS A 195 15.67 5.54 -2.72
N LEU A 196 14.99 6.54 -3.26
CA LEU A 196 14.80 6.74 -4.69
C LEU A 196 15.96 7.56 -5.22
N VAL A 197 16.67 7.00 -6.19
CA VAL A 197 17.70 7.70 -6.96
C VAL A 197 17.15 8.00 -8.34
N THR A 198 17.35 9.24 -8.78
CA THR A 198 17.03 9.68 -10.13
C THR A 198 18.30 10.12 -10.83
N LEU A 199 18.42 9.77 -12.11
CA LEU A 199 19.54 10.16 -12.97
C LEU A 199 18.97 10.78 -14.24
N VAL A 200 18.92 12.10 -14.29
CA VAL A 200 18.46 12.82 -15.49
C VAL A 200 19.65 13.07 -16.39
N ASP A 201 19.67 12.48 -17.59
CA ASP A 201 20.71 12.72 -18.58
C ASP A 201 20.69 14.19 -19.03
N ILE A 202 21.83 14.85 -18.88
CA ILE A 202 22.05 16.25 -19.29
C ILE A 202 23.25 16.35 -20.24
N HIS A 203 23.70 15.25 -20.83
CA HIS A 203 24.90 15.22 -21.66
C HIS A 203 24.74 16.07 -22.92
N GLU A 204 23.62 15.94 -23.63
CA GLU A 204 23.34 16.76 -24.81
C GLU A 204 23.26 18.26 -24.44
N GLN A 205 22.62 18.58 -23.32
CA GLN A 205 22.54 19.95 -22.83
C GLN A 205 23.93 20.52 -22.53
N LYS A 206 24.79 19.77 -21.84
CA LYS A 206 26.17 20.18 -21.54
C LYS A 206 27.00 20.38 -22.81
N GLU A 207 26.83 19.54 -23.81
CA GLU A 207 27.56 19.68 -25.07
C GLU A 207 27.10 20.91 -25.87
N LEU A 208 25.78 21.18 -25.90
CA LEU A 208 25.24 22.40 -26.49
C LEU A 208 25.72 23.66 -25.76
N GLU A 209 25.77 23.64 -24.42
CA GLU A 209 26.31 24.73 -23.61
C GLU A 209 27.81 24.96 -23.88
N ARG A 210 28.59 23.87 -24.03
CA ARG A 210 30.01 23.92 -24.37
C ARG A 210 30.23 24.55 -25.74
N ILE A 211 29.53 24.07 -26.78
CA ILE A 211 29.62 24.58 -28.15
C ILE A 211 29.23 26.06 -28.20
N LYS A 212 28.15 26.46 -27.50
CA LYS A 212 27.72 27.86 -27.42
C LYS A 212 28.78 28.75 -26.79
N THR A 213 29.40 28.28 -25.69
CA THR A 213 30.44 29.03 -24.98
C THR A 213 31.70 29.17 -25.84
N GLU A 214 32.10 28.11 -26.54
CA GLU A 214 33.24 28.12 -27.47
C GLU A 214 33.00 29.09 -28.63
N PHE A 215 31.81 29.07 -29.23
CA PHE A 215 31.42 30.00 -30.28
C PHE A 215 31.46 31.47 -29.82
N LEU A 216 30.92 31.79 -28.65
CA LEU A 216 30.96 33.13 -28.08
C LEU A 216 32.40 33.60 -27.80
N SER A 217 33.25 32.70 -27.30
CA SER A 217 34.68 32.97 -27.09
C SER A 217 35.40 33.31 -28.41
N LEU A 218 35.19 32.51 -29.46
CA LEU A 218 35.77 32.76 -30.78
C LEU A 218 35.31 34.08 -31.40
N ALA A 219 34.03 34.41 -31.31
CA ALA A 219 33.49 35.67 -31.82
C ALA A 219 34.06 36.89 -31.07
N SER A 220 34.25 36.79 -29.74
CA SER A 220 34.86 37.86 -28.94
C SER A 220 36.35 38.08 -29.24
N HIS A 221 37.08 37.02 -29.61
CA HIS A 221 38.47 37.11 -30.04
C HIS A 221 38.63 37.74 -31.44
N GLN A 222 37.60 37.71 -32.28
CA GLN A 222 37.62 38.21 -33.65
C GLN A 222 37.02 39.62 -33.83
N THR A 223 36.62 40.31 -32.77
CA THR A 223 36.34 41.75 -32.84
C THR A 223 37.62 42.55 -32.58
N PRO A 224 38.38 42.97 -33.61
CA PRO A 224 39.37 44.01 -33.41
C PRO A 224 38.62 45.29 -33.04
N TYR A 225 39.15 46.01 -32.04
CA TYR A 225 38.91 47.43 -31.86
C TYR A 225 38.97 48.11 -33.23
N SER A 226 37.80 48.39 -33.80
CA SER A 226 37.63 49.14 -35.04
C SER A 226 36.47 50.10 -34.87
N ILE A 227 36.55 50.89 -33.80
CA ILE A 227 36.00 52.24 -33.77
C ILE A 227 37.04 53.13 -33.09
N SER A 228 38.10 53.45 -33.83
CA SER A 228 38.90 54.65 -33.65
C SER A 228 39.20 55.14 -35.07
N LEU A 229 38.90 56.41 -35.36
CA LEU A 229 38.78 57.11 -36.66
C LEU A 229 37.29 57.21 -37.06
N GLU A 230 36.63 58.37 -37.07
CA GLU A 230 37.00 59.81 -37.01
C GLU A 230 35.95 60.60 -36.22
#